data_AF-A0A353VQ32-F1
#
_entry.id   AF-A0A353VQ32-F1
#
_cell.length_a   1.000
_cell.length_b   1.000
_cell.length_c   1.000
_cell.angle_alpha   90.00
_cell.angle_beta   90.00
_cell.angle_gamma   90.00
#
_symmetry.space_group_name_H-M   'P 1'
#
loop_
_entity.id
_entity.type
_entity.pdbx_description
1 polymer ?
#
loop_
_entity_poly.entity_id
_entity_poly.type
_entity_poly.pdbx_seq_one_letter_code
_entity_poly.pdbx_strand_id
1 'polypeptide(L)'
;MKQYLNILALAALCSGSVLTSCADDIQIGTLDESLYENVDNLKGTVRDGSNGKSGTIVELRKKDYSTTVEFSLPRTPKKGVDVTISFDADYLDEYNEAHGTSFKLYPADRIKLQNEGKIVVAPDEKTSYSLNLVIPALDTVNFEADQTYLLPLKAETTTDGVSISESESHCVYLVKNLAGDGLAERKPGEKETFFYFEVNDTNPLNALQWRMEDGRYLVNYLVLFAANINYDREKGEVYIYTNPQVSYILAHNEEVLQPLRKHGIKVLLGLLGNHDESGLAQLSEIGARDFARKIAAMCYAYKLDGVNFDDEYSDPPYLSNPLFARHSTEAGSRLMFETKKAMPDKYVTTFQYGSMGGSDYVDGIPAGSWLDIAVANYGGSGSPREGMTLANCSGESTEMARGGGISVSEAKSIADSEYGYYMVFAPWAANNQGSKSHFYYLSNLAEGLYGSRLVTPEVYYPATQSLETRPF
;
A
#
# COMPACT_ATOMS: atom_id res chain seq x y z
N MET A 1 -41.23 40.82 19.36
CA MET A 1 -42.12 39.81 18.73
C MET A 1 -41.50 39.49 17.37
N LYS A 2 -40.84 38.32 17.29
CA LYS A 2 -40.32 37.62 16.07
C LYS A 2 -39.26 38.33 15.20
N GLN A 3 -38.22 37.71 14.63
CA GLN A 3 -37.52 36.42 14.76
C GLN A 3 -36.42 36.40 13.66
N TYR A 4 -35.34 35.60 13.84
CA TYR A 4 -34.33 35.13 12.86
C TYR A 4 -33.20 36.09 12.42
N LEU A 5 -31.99 35.68 12.05
CA LEU A 5 -31.11 34.51 12.26
C LEU A 5 -29.85 34.83 11.41
N ASN A 6 -28.65 34.59 11.95
CA ASN A 6 -27.34 34.30 11.33
C ASN A 6 -26.89 34.98 10.01
N ILE A 7 -25.60 35.37 9.96
CA ILE A 7 -24.55 34.68 9.16
C ILE A 7 -23.16 35.28 9.45
N LEU A 8 -22.19 34.36 9.55
CA LEU A 8 -20.74 34.53 9.71
C LEU A 8 -20.04 35.22 8.52
N ALA A 9 -18.78 35.62 8.80
CA ALA A 9 -17.57 35.56 7.97
C ALA A 9 -17.00 36.92 7.53
N LEU A 10 -15.69 37.16 7.40
CA LEU A 10 -14.43 36.55 7.87
C LEU A 10 -13.33 37.53 7.37
N ALA A 11 -12.16 37.49 8.01
CA ALA A 11 -10.84 37.87 7.48
C ALA A 11 -10.48 39.37 7.37
N ALA A 12 -9.43 39.78 8.09
CA ALA A 12 -8.08 39.84 7.52
C ALA A 12 -7.10 40.53 8.49
N LEU A 13 -5.95 39.89 8.73
CA LEU A 13 -4.59 40.37 8.46
C LEU A 13 -3.57 39.96 9.54
N CYS A 14 -2.61 39.17 9.07
CA CYS A 14 -1.34 38.85 9.71
C CYS A 14 -0.46 40.10 9.86
N SER A 15 0.26 40.21 10.96
CA SER A 15 1.54 40.91 11.05
C SER A 15 2.32 40.30 12.20
N GLY A 16 3.53 39.82 11.91
CA GLY A 16 4.33 39.01 12.81
C GLY A 16 4.81 39.74 14.06
N SER A 17 4.93 38.96 15.12
CA SER A 17 5.79 39.27 16.26
C SER A 17 6.46 37.98 16.70
N VAL A 18 7.78 38.08 16.80
CA VAL A 18 8.73 37.06 17.26
C VAL A 18 8.23 36.42 18.55
N LEU A 19 7.90 35.14 18.53
CA LEU A 19 7.57 34.39 19.74
C LEU A 19 8.88 33.85 20.33
N THR A 20 9.40 34.60 21.31
CA THR A 20 10.15 34.02 22.41
C THR A 20 9.28 32.97 23.09
N SER A 21 9.75 31.73 23.22
CA SER A 21 9.05 30.68 23.95
C SER A 21 9.03 31.01 25.44
N CYS A 22 8.04 31.80 25.87
CA CYS A 22 7.58 31.73 27.25
C CYS A 22 6.76 30.44 27.35
N ALA A 23 7.33 29.44 28.02
CA ALA A 23 6.61 28.27 28.47
C ALA A 23 5.64 28.72 29.57
N ASP A 24 4.50 29.30 29.17
CA ASP A 24 3.34 29.34 30.04
C ASP A 24 2.62 28.00 29.82
N ASP A 25 2.97 27.04 30.68
CA ASP A 25 2.17 25.85 30.88
C ASP A 25 0.72 26.30 31.08
N ILE A 26 -0.19 25.81 30.23
CA ILE A 26 -1.61 25.89 30.52
C ILE A 26 -1.82 25.03 31.76
N GLN A 27 -1.82 25.67 32.94
CA GLN A 27 -2.36 25.06 34.14
C GLN A 27 -3.85 24.88 33.91
N ILE A 28 -4.23 23.72 33.36
CA ILE A 28 -5.53 23.14 33.61
C ILE A 28 -5.60 23.04 35.13
N GLY A 29 -6.42 23.89 35.75
CA GLY A 29 -6.58 23.91 37.19
C GLY A 29 -6.79 22.48 37.67
N THR A 30 -6.00 22.06 38.66
CA THR A 30 -6.18 20.76 39.32
C THR A 30 -7.63 20.69 39.77
N LEU A 31 -8.42 19.87 39.09
CA LEU A 31 -9.78 19.60 39.48
C LEU A 31 -9.72 18.98 40.87
N ASP A 32 -10.35 19.62 41.84
CA ASP A 32 -10.47 19.05 43.18
C ASP A 32 -11.39 17.84 43.12
N GLU A 33 -10.80 16.64 42.95
CA GLU A 33 -11.54 15.37 42.87
C GLU A 33 -12.22 15.00 44.20
N SER A 34 -11.93 15.69 45.31
CA SER A 34 -12.60 15.49 46.60
C SER A 34 -14.10 15.80 46.54
N LEU A 35 -14.52 16.68 45.61
CA LEU A 35 -15.92 16.97 45.32
C LEU A 35 -16.68 15.79 44.70
N TYR A 36 -15.95 14.78 44.21
CA TYR A 36 -16.50 13.57 43.62
C TYR A 36 -16.11 12.30 44.39
N GLU A 37 -15.58 12.42 45.61
CA GLU A 37 -15.30 11.28 46.50
C GLU A 37 -16.57 10.48 46.84
N ASN A 38 -17.74 11.11 46.72
CA ASN A 38 -19.06 10.51 47.02
C ASN A 38 -19.71 9.82 45.81
N VAL A 39 -18.99 9.61 44.70
CA VAL A 39 -19.48 8.77 43.61
C VAL A 39 -19.20 7.32 43.98
N ASP A 40 -20.12 6.71 44.72
CA ASP A 40 -20.01 5.32 45.20
C ASP A 40 -20.02 4.27 44.07
N ASN A 41 -20.31 4.69 42.82
CA ASN A 41 -20.45 3.79 41.68
C ASN A 41 -19.60 4.26 40.50
N LEU A 42 -18.48 3.56 40.25
CA LEU A 42 -17.62 3.81 39.09
C LEU A 42 -18.25 3.20 37.83
N LYS A 43 -18.32 3.99 36.75
CA LYS A 43 -18.77 3.49 35.45
C LYS A 43 -17.59 3.09 34.60
N GLY A 44 -17.45 1.80 34.32
CA GLY A 44 -16.36 1.30 33.50
C GLY A 44 -16.73 1.15 32.02
N THR A 45 -15.71 1.05 31.18
CA THR A 45 -15.84 0.95 29.72
C THR A 45 -14.84 -0.08 29.18
N VAL A 46 -15.26 -0.86 28.18
CA VAL A 46 -14.41 -1.83 27.47
C VAL A 46 -13.96 -1.27 26.13
N ARG A 47 -12.70 -1.48 25.76
CA ARG A 47 -12.09 -0.88 24.56
C ARG A 47 -11.06 -1.82 23.92
N ASP A 48 -10.78 -1.59 22.65
CA ASP A 48 -9.62 -2.12 21.94
C ASP A 48 -8.36 -1.45 22.49
N GLY A 49 -7.46 -2.21 23.11
CA GLY A 49 -6.25 -1.69 23.75
C GLY A 49 -5.20 -1.20 22.76
N SER A 50 -5.29 -1.52 21.47
CA SER A 50 -4.35 -1.03 20.45
C SER A 50 -4.64 0.41 20.02
N ASN A 51 -5.91 0.82 20.08
CA ASN A 51 -6.36 2.11 19.53
C ASN A 51 -7.27 2.92 20.46
N GLY A 52 -7.66 2.37 21.61
CA GLY A 52 -8.47 3.01 22.63
C GLY A 52 -9.94 3.24 22.25
N LYS A 53 -10.46 2.59 21.21
CA LYS A 53 -11.84 2.76 20.72
C LYS A 53 -12.74 1.63 21.20
N SER A 54 -14.04 1.93 21.33
CA SER A 54 -15.11 0.94 21.52
C SER A 54 -15.57 0.31 20.20
N GLY A 55 -15.11 0.82 19.05
CA GLY A 55 -15.46 0.31 17.73
C GLY A 55 -14.27 0.34 16.77
N THR A 56 -13.94 -0.81 16.18
CA THR A 56 -12.82 -0.99 15.25
C THR A 56 -13.30 -1.65 13.95
N ILE A 57 -12.93 -1.10 12.79
CA ILE A 57 -13.10 -1.77 11.49
C ILE A 57 -11.88 -2.66 11.24
N VAL A 58 -12.11 -3.91 10.88
CA VAL A 58 -11.06 -4.90 10.60
C VAL A 58 -11.27 -5.46 9.21
N GLU A 59 -10.30 -5.25 8.30
CA GLU A 59 -10.32 -5.82 6.96
C GLU A 59 -9.47 -7.10 6.91
N LEU A 60 -10.09 -8.27 6.74
CA LEU A 60 -9.38 -9.55 6.70
C LEU A 60 -9.38 -10.14 5.29
N ARG A 61 -8.21 -10.16 4.64
CA ARG A 61 -8.00 -10.83 3.34
C ARG A 61 -7.47 -12.26 3.47
N LYS A 62 -6.48 -12.47 4.35
CA LYS A 62 -5.84 -13.78 4.55
C LYS A 62 -5.25 -13.98 5.94
N LYS A 63 -4.70 -12.91 6.53
CA LYS A 63 -4.03 -12.98 7.83
C LYS A 63 -5.01 -12.67 8.94
N ASP A 64 -4.86 -13.39 10.04
CA ASP A 64 -5.57 -13.11 11.29
C ASP A 64 -5.25 -11.69 11.78
N TYR A 65 -6.22 -11.05 12.42
CA TYR A 65 -6.03 -9.80 13.13
C TYR A 65 -5.79 -10.09 14.61
N SER A 66 -4.69 -9.57 15.14
CA SER A 66 -4.34 -9.68 16.56
C SER A 66 -4.35 -8.30 17.20
N THR A 67 -5.09 -8.15 18.29
CA THR A 67 -5.17 -6.93 19.10
C THR A 67 -5.25 -7.30 20.58
N THR A 68 -5.53 -6.33 21.44
CA THR A 68 -5.86 -6.54 22.83
C THR A 68 -7.18 -5.87 23.20
N VAL A 69 -7.79 -6.33 24.29
CA VAL A 69 -8.99 -5.74 24.88
C VAL A 69 -8.70 -5.39 26.33
N GLU A 70 -9.15 -4.22 26.76
CA GLU A 70 -8.95 -3.74 28.12
C GLU A 70 -10.22 -3.12 28.69
N PHE A 71 -10.27 -3.04 30.02
CA PHE A 71 -11.33 -2.39 30.75
C PHE A 71 -10.77 -1.22 31.55
N SER A 72 -11.45 -0.07 31.47
CA SER A 72 -11.00 1.17 32.10
C SER A 72 -12.08 1.79 32.96
N LEU A 73 -11.64 2.42 34.05
CA LEU A 73 -12.43 3.18 34.98
C LEU A 73 -11.95 4.64 34.98
N PRO A 74 -12.84 5.62 35.26
CA PRO A 74 -12.46 7.02 35.30
C PRO A 74 -11.46 7.33 36.42
N ARG A 75 -11.50 6.54 37.50
CA ARG A 75 -10.69 6.69 38.72
C ARG A 75 -10.36 5.31 39.30
N THR A 76 -9.32 5.25 40.14
CA THR A 76 -8.84 4.02 40.77
C THR A 76 -9.90 3.44 41.73
N PRO A 77 -10.24 2.14 41.65
CA PRO A 77 -11.35 1.55 42.39
C PRO A 77 -11.08 1.34 43.89
N LYS A 78 -9.84 1.49 44.37
CA LYS A 78 -9.41 1.25 45.76
C LYS A 78 -9.63 -0.20 46.26
N LYS A 79 -10.11 -1.09 45.39
CA LYS A 79 -10.21 -2.54 45.54
C LYS A 79 -10.14 -3.20 44.16
N GLY A 80 -9.81 -4.49 44.11
CA GLY A 80 -9.80 -5.23 42.83
C GLY A 80 -11.20 -5.27 42.20
N VAL A 81 -11.26 -5.10 40.88
CA VAL A 81 -12.50 -5.18 40.11
C VAL A 81 -12.40 -6.34 39.14
N ASP A 82 -13.21 -7.37 39.37
CA ASP A 82 -13.32 -8.53 38.48
C ASP A 82 -14.27 -8.19 37.33
N VAL A 83 -13.78 -8.35 36.10
CA VAL A 83 -14.55 -8.11 34.88
C VAL A 83 -14.44 -9.34 33.98
N THR A 84 -15.56 -9.72 33.39
CA THR A 84 -15.61 -10.77 32.36
C THR A 84 -16.00 -10.13 31.03
N ILE A 85 -15.21 -10.37 30.00
CA ILE A 85 -15.47 -9.93 28.64
C ILE A 85 -15.90 -11.16 27.82
N SER A 86 -17.11 -11.17 27.28
CA SER A 86 -17.66 -12.30 26.54
C SER A 86 -18.24 -11.88 25.20
N PHE A 87 -18.29 -12.82 24.24
CA PHE A 87 -18.99 -12.61 22.99
C PHE A 87 -20.50 -12.51 23.24
N ASP A 88 -21.14 -11.46 22.71
CA ASP A 88 -22.56 -11.18 22.93
C ASP A 88 -23.38 -11.26 21.64
N ALA A 89 -23.80 -12.47 21.29
CA ALA A 89 -24.56 -12.72 20.06
C ALA A 89 -25.86 -11.91 19.99
N ASP A 90 -26.50 -11.67 21.13
CA ASP A 90 -27.83 -11.04 21.19
C ASP A 90 -27.77 -9.54 20.84
N TYR A 91 -26.58 -8.93 20.87
CA TYR A 91 -26.38 -7.52 20.51
C TYR A 91 -26.48 -7.23 19.00
N LEU A 92 -26.55 -8.26 18.14
CA LEU A 92 -26.60 -8.06 16.69
C LEU A 92 -27.77 -7.19 16.24
N ASP A 93 -28.97 -7.53 16.70
CA ASP A 93 -30.20 -6.88 16.25
C ASP A 93 -30.26 -5.44 16.74
N GLU A 94 -29.89 -5.21 18.01
CA GLU A 94 -29.77 -3.87 18.60
C GLU A 94 -28.78 -3.01 17.81
N TYR A 95 -27.59 -3.53 17.54
CA TYR A 95 -26.57 -2.80 16.79
C TYR A 95 -27.03 -2.46 15.38
N ASN A 96 -27.61 -3.43 14.67
CA ASN A 96 -28.10 -3.24 13.31
C ASN A 96 -29.25 -2.24 13.23
N GLU A 97 -30.21 -2.28 14.16
CA GLU A 97 -31.30 -1.31 14.24
C GLU A 97 -30.77 0.10 14.53
N ALA A 98 -29.89 0.23 15.52
CA ALA A 98 -29.32 1.53 15.92
C ALA A 98 -28.50 2.19 14.80
N HIS A 99 -27.85 1.41 13.93
CA HIS A 99 -26.96 1.92 12.87
C HIS A 99 -27.54 1.83 11.46
N GLY A 100 -28.75 1.26 11.29
CA GLY A 100 -29.35 1.04 9.97
C GLY A 100 -28.54 0.08 9.09
N THR A 101 -27.91 -0.93 9.69
CA THR A 101 -27.05 -1.90 9.02
C THR A 101 -27.70 -3.29 8.94
N SER A 102 -27.09 -4.18 8.16
CA SER A 102 -27.54 -5.58 8.01
C SER A 102 -26.35 -6.54 8.15
N PHE A 103 -25.53 -6.31 9.17
CA PHE A 103 -24.36 -7.16 9.44
C PHE A 103 -24.79 -8.53 9.94
N LYS A 104 -23.90 -9.51 9.76
CA LYS A 104 -24.05 -10.88 10.29
C LYS A 104 -23.13 -11.06 11.50
N LEU A 105 -23.44 -11.97 12.41
CA LEU A 105 -22.53 -12.25 13.53
C LEU A 105 -21.26 -12.94 13.06
N TYR A 106 -20.12 -12.45 13.56
CA TYR A 106 -18.86 -13.15 13.43
C TYR A 106 -18.91 -14.48 14.20
N PRO A 107 -18.37 -15.59 13.65
CA PRO A 107 -18.44 -16.90 14.30
C PRO A 107 -17.66 -16.93 15.63
N ALA A 108 -18.40 -17.03 16.75
CA ALA A 108 -17.85 -16.96 18.11
C ALA A 108 -16.82 -18.07 18.41
N ASP A 109 -16.95 -19.24 17.79
CA ASP A 109 -16.02 -20.37 17.94
C ASP A 109 -14.65 -20.12 17.27
N ARG A 110 -14.53 -19.09 16.44
CA ARG A 110 -13.28 -18.75 15.75
C ARG A 110 -12.39 -17.81 16.56
N ILE A 111 -12.96 -16.98 17.42
CA ILE A 111 -12.16 -15.98 18.16
C ILE A 111 -11.35 -16.66 19.26
N LYS A 112 -10.16 -16.13 19.54
CA LYS A 112 -9.35 -16.55 20.69
C LYS A 112 -9.16 -15.37 21.61
N LEU A 113 -9.91 -15.37 22.71
CA LEU A 113 -9.78 -14.38 23.78
C LEU A 113 -9.01 -14.98 24.95
N GLN A 114 -7.94 -14.30 25.35
CA GLN A 114 -7.09 -14.74 26.45
C GLN A 114 -7.87 -14.86 27.75
N ASN A 115 -7.48 -15.83 28.60
CA ASN A 115 -8.02 -16.06 29.94
C ASN A 115 -9.56 -16.17 30.00
N GLU A 116 -10.19 -16.68 28.94
CA GLU A 116 -11.65 -16.78 28.84
C GLU A 116 -12.35 -15.42 29.07
N GLY A 117 -11.67 -14.32 28.73
CA GLY A 117 -12.18 -12.96 28.91
C GLY A 117 -12.13 -12.41 30.33
N LYS A 118 -11.59 -13.16 31.29
CA LYS A 118 -11.47 -12.73 32.69
C LYS A 118 -10.29 -11.79 32.87
N ILE A 119 -10.56 -10.63 33.44
CA ILE A 119 -9.59 -9.54 33.59
C ILE A 119 -9.82 -8.83 34.93
N VAL A 120 -8.76 -8.27 35.50
CA VAL A 120 -8.82 -7.59 36.79
C VAL A 120 -8.25 -6.18 36.65
N VAL A 121 -8.98 -5.18 37.15
CA VAL A 121 -8.43 -3.85 37.42
C VAL A 121 -7.87 -3.85 38.85
N ALA A 122 -6.59 -3.52 38.99
CA ALA A 122 -5.95 -3.46 40.30
C ALA A 122 -6.50 -2.27 41.13
N PRO A 123 -6.45 -2.32 42.48
CA PRO A 123 -7.00 -1.28 43.35
C PRO A 123 -6.49 0.14 43.08
N ASP A 124 -5.24 0.24 42.67
CA ASP A 124 -4.45 1.45 42.44
C ASP A 124 -4.30 1.82 40.97
N GLU A 125 -4.89 1.05 40.06
CA GLU A 125 -4.85 1.27 38.62
C GLU A 125 -6.21 1.74 38.08
N LYS A 126 -6.19 2.51 36.99
CA LYS A 126 -7.41 2.94 36.29
C LYS A 126 -7.80 1.99 35.16
N THR A 127 -6.84 1.25 34.63
CA THR A 127 -7.02 0.34 33.50
C THR A 127 -6.52 -1.03 33.89
N SER A 128 -7.20 -2.07 33.43
CA SER A 128 -6.72 -3.44 33.58
C SER A 128 -5.44 -3.68 32.78
N TYR A 129 -4.76 -4.80 33.02
CA TYR A 129 -3.88 -5.37 31.99
C TYR A 129 -4.69 -5.67 30.73
N SER A 130 -4.05 -5.79 29.57
CA SER A 130 -4.75 -6.07 28.31
C SER A 130 -4.84 -7.58 28.05
N LEU A 131 -6.01 -8.06 27.59
CA LEU A 131 -6.21 -9.43 27.13
C LEU A 131 -5.95 -9.53 25.64
N ASN A 132 -5.11 -10.48 25.21
CA ASN A 132 -4.92 -10.75 23.79
C ASN A 132 -6.22 -11.26 23.15
N LEU A 133 -6.57 -10.69 21.99
CA LEU A 133 -7.65 -11.11 21.12
C LEU A 133 -7.09 -11.43 19.74
N VAL A 134 -7.37 -12.65 19.26
CA VAL A 134 -7.11 -13.04 17.88
C VAL A 134 -8.44 -13.25 17.16
N ILE A 135 -8.62 -12.55 16.05
CA ILE A 135 -9.73 -12.65 15.12
C ILE A 135 -9.20 -13.30 13.82
N PRO A 136 -9.43 -14.60 13.59
CA PRO A 136 -8.90 -15.27 12.42
C PRO A 136 -9.47 -14.75 11.09
N ALA A 137 -8.77 -14.92 9.98
CA ALA A 137 -9.40 -14.68 8.67
C ALA A 137 -10.49 -15.73 8.37
N LEU A 138 -11.59 -15.31 7.73
CA LEU A 138 -12.65 -16.22 7.27
C LEU A 138 -12.34 -16.71 5.85
N ASP A 139 -12.81 -17.91 5.51
CA ASP A 139 -12.76 -18.43 4.15
C ASP A 139 -13.97 -17.95 3.30
N THR A 140 -14.00 -18.26 2.01
CA THR A 140 -15.14 -17.96 1.12
C THR A 140 -16.04 -19.16 0.83
N VAL A 141 -15.77 -20.31 1.45
CA VAL A 141 -16.54 -21.55 1.28
C VAL A 141 -17.72 -21.57 2.24
N ASN A 142 -17.48 -21.15 3.48
CA ASN A 142 -18.43 -21.17 4.59
C ASN A 142 -18.94 -19.76 4.93
N PHE A 143 -18.24 -18.71 4.51
CA PHE A 143 -18.56 -17.33 4.82
C PHE A 143 -18.65 -16.50 3.55
N GLU A 144 -19.55 -15.52 3.53
CA GLU A 144 -19.79 -14.68 2.37
C GLU A 144 -18.63 -13.70 2.19
N ALA A 145 -18.15 -13.57 0.94
CA ALA A 145 -17.16 -12.56 0.58
C ALA A 145 -17.81 -11.17 0.55
N ASP A 146 -17.02 -10.14 0.85
CA ASP A 146 -17.44 -8.72 0.94
C ASP A 146 -18.49 -8.44 2.03
N GLN A 147 -18.89 -9.45 2.80
CA GLN A 147 -19.77 -9.31 3.94
C GLN A 147 -19.01 -8.73 5.14
N THR A 148 -19.63 -7.76 5.81
CA THR A 148 -19.17 -7.27 7.12
C THR A 148 -19.86 -8.04 8.24
N TYR A 149 -19.06 -8.60 9.13
CA TYR A 149 -19.49 -9.36 10.29
C TYR A 149 -19.29 -8.53 11.56
N LEU A 150 -20.28 -8.52 12.45
CA LEU A 150 -20.21 -7.91 13.76
C LEU A 150 -19.63 -8.91 14.76
N LEU A 151 -18.54 -8.55 15.43
CA LEU A 151 -18.01 -9.25 16.60
C LEU A 151 -18.19 -8.33 17.81
N PRO A 152 -19.26 -8.53 18.60
CA PRO A 152 -19.52 -7.76 19.80
C PRO A 152 -18.92 -8.45 21.04
N LEU A 153 -18.06 -7.75 21.77
CA LEU A 153 -17.56 -8.18 23.07
C LEU A 153 -18.18 -7.32 24.17
N LYS A 154 -18.93 -7.95 25.07
CA LYS A 154 -19.58 -7.29 26.20
C LYS A 154 -18.75 -7.47 27.46
N ALA A 155 -18.57 -6.41 28.23
CA ALA A 155 -18.00 -6.45 29.56
C ALA A 155 -19.11 -6.52 30.63
N GLU A 156 -18.92 -7.41 31.60
CA GLU A 156 -19.80 -7.59 32.75
C GLU A 156 -18.97 -7.62 34.04
N THR A 157 -19.53 -7.06 35.11
CA THR A 157 -18.93 -7.10 36.44
C THR A 157 -20.01 -7.28 37.50
N THR A 158 -19.66 -8.00 38.56
CA THR A 158 -20.46 -8.16 39.77
C THR A 158 -19.81 -7.47 40.97
N THR A 159 -18.75 -6.68 40.74
CA THR A 159 -18.03 -5.99 41.81
C THR A 159 -18.86 -4.83 42.33
N ASP A 160 -19.21 -4.87 43.63
CA ASP A 160 -19.97 -3.79 44.28
C ASP A 160 -19.34 -2.40 44.04
N GLY A 161 -20.14 -1.40 43.72
CA GLY A 161 -19.64 -0.03 43.47
C GLY A 161 -18.97 0.16 42.12
N VAL A 162 -19.07 -0.83 41.22
CA VAL A 162 -18.75 -0.67 39.79
C VAL A 162 -19.97 -1.07 38.97
N SER A 163 -20.26 -0.27 37.95
CA SER A 163 -21.31 -0.54 36.98
C SER A 163 -20.81 -0.24 35.57
N ILE A 164 -21.54 -0.73 34.58
CA ILE A 164 -21.25 -0.50 33.17
C ILE A 164 -22.58 -0.07 32.56
N SER A 165 -22.60 1.06 31.85
CA SER A 165 -23.80 1.49 31.12
C SER A 165 -23.92 0.70 29.81
N GLU A 166 -25.15 0.45 29.36
CA GLU A 166 -25.41 -0.22 28.08
C GLU A 166 -24.65 0.39 26.90
N SER A 167 -24.56 1.73 26.83
CA SER A 167 -23.82 2.41 25.75
C SER A 167 -22.29 2.22 25.79
N GLU A 168 -21.75 1.70 26.89
CA GLU A 168 -20.31 1.53 27.12
C GLU A 168 -19.95 0.08 27.46
N SER A 169 -20.93 -0.84 27.42
CA SER A 169 -20.72 -2.24 27.75
C SER A 169 -20.06 -3.04 26.65
N HIS A 170 -20.02 -2.52 25.41
CA HIS A 170 -19.53 -3.24 24.26
C HIS A 170 -18.30 -2.62 23.64
N CYS A 171 -17.37 -3.49 23.27
CA CYS A 171 -16.32 -3.22 22.30
C CYS A 171 -16.65 -4.05 21.05
N VAL A 172 -16.88 -3.38 19.92
CA VAL A 172 -17.31 -4.00 18.68
C VAL A 172 -16.19 -4.00 17.63
N TYR A 173 -16.09 -5.10 16.90
CA TYR A 173 -15.26 -5.19 15.70
C TYR A 173 -16.15 -5.43 14.49
N LEU A 174 -16.07 -4.53 13.50
CA LEU A 174 -16.71 -4.68 12.20
C LEU A 174 -15.72 -5.38 11.27
N VAL A 175 -15.80 -6.71 11.24
CA VAL A 175 -14.86 -7.58 10.52
C VAL A 175 -15.34 -7.80 9.10
N LYS A 176 -14.71 -7.13 8.13
CA LYS A 176 -15.01 -7.30 6.71
C LYS A 176 -14.26 -8.52 6.16
N ASN A 177 -15.02 -9.51 5.67
CA ASN A 177 -14.46 -10.70 5.02
C ASN A 177 -14.05 -10.36 3.58
N LEU A 178 -12.77 -10.08 3.39
CA LEU A 178 -12.17 -9.79 2.10
C LEU A 178 -11.37 -11.00 1.56
N ALA A 179 -11.63 -12.22 2.02
CA ALA A 179 -10.95 -13.40 1.49
C ALA A 179 -11.28 -13.70 0.01
N GLY A 180 -12.42 -13.20 -0.47
CA GLY A 180 -12.77 -13.23 -1.89
C GLY A 180 -12.17 -12.08 -2.71
N ASP A 181 -11.49 -11.15 -2.04
CA ASP A 181 -10.79 -10.01 -2.65
C ASP A 181 -9.48 -10.53 -3.22
N GLY A 182 -9.31 -10.46 -4.55
CA GLY A 182 -8.19 -11.10 -5.24
C GLY A 182 -6.83 -10.62 -4.73
N LEU A 183 -5.80 -11.46 -4.82
CA LEU A 183 -4.41 -11.08 -4.52
C LEU A 183 -3.49 -11.36 -5.70
N ALA A 184 -2.40 -10.62 -5.80
CA ALA A 184 -1.35 -10.82 -6.79
C ALA A 184 -0.42 -12.01 -6.47
N GLU A 185 -0.45 -12.54 -5.25
CA GLU A 185 0.47 -13.60 -4.80
C GLU A 185 0.48 -14.84 -5.72
N ARG A 186 1.67 -15.41 -5.90
CA ARG A 186 1.89 -16.62 -6.70
C ARG A 186 2.13 -17.85 -5.83
N LYS A 187 1.78 -19.02 -6.36
CA LYS A 187 2.14 -20.31 -5.75
C LYS A 187 3.65 -20.53 -5.93
N PRO A 188 4.30 -21.30 -5.04
CA PRO A 188 5.70 -21.64 -5.21
C PRO A 188 5.99 -22.22 -6.61
N GLY A 189 6.96 -21.63 -7.32
CA GLY A 189 7.38 -22.05 -8.66
C GLY A 189 6.64 -21.39 -9.83
N GLU A 190 5.50 -20.74 -9.60
CA GLU A 190 4.82 -19.95 -10.64
C GLU A 190 5.60 -18.66 -10.95
N LYS A 191 5.52 -18.21 -12.21
CA LYS A 191 6.20 -17.00 -12.68
C LYS A 191 5.44 -15.75 -12.27
N GLU A 192 6.12 -14.64 -12.10
CA GLU A 192 5.50 -13.34 -11.85
C GLU A 192 5.39 -12.54 -13.15
N THR A 193 4.49 -11.56 -13.20
CA THR A 193 4.37 -10.67 -14.35
C THR A 193 4.80 -9.24 -14.01
N PHE A 194 5.43 -8.58 -14.97
CA PHE A 194 6.01 -7.25 -14.79
C PHE A 194 5.42 -6.29 -15.82
N PHE A 195 4.55 -5.39 -15.38
CA PHE A 195 3.78 -4.54 -16.27
C PHE A 195 4.29 -3.10 -16.26
N TYR A 196 4.50 -2.51 -17.43
CA TYR A 196 4.66 -1.08 -17.60
C TYR A 196 3.33 -0.47 -18.03
N PHE A 197 2.84 0.48 -17.24
CA PHE A 197 1.67 1.27 -17.59
C PHE A 197 2.14 2.62 -18.11
N GLU A 198 1.81 2.93 -19.36
CA GLU A 198 1.95 4.27 -19.91
C GLU A 198 0.87 5.16 -19.27
N VAL A 199 1.21 5.75 -18.11
CA VAL A 199 0.23 6.39 -17.23
C VAL A 199 -0.31 7.72 -17.77
N ASN A 200 0.20 8.18 -18.91
CA ASN A 200 -0.39 9.28 -19.66
C ASN A 200 -1.70 8.87 -20.34
N ASP A 201 -1.86 7.59 -20.64
CA ASP A 201 -3.00 7.04 -21.39
C ASP A 201 -3.83 6.05 -20.55
N THR A 202 -3.20 5.31 -19.64
CA THR A 202 -3.84 4.20 -18.94
C THR A 202 -3.84 4.41 -17.43
N ASN A 203 -5.04 4.39 -16.82
CA ASN A 203 -5.17 4.42 -15.37
C ASN A 203 -4.64 3.12 -14.74
N PRO A 204 -3.69 3.18 -13.79
CA PRO A 204 -3.09 1.99 -13.18
C PRO A 204 -4.09 1.13 -12.39
N LEU A 205 -5.25 1.68 -11.96
CA LEU A 205 -6.34 0.90 -11.36
C LEU A 205 -6.89 -0.19 -12.29
N ASN A 206 -6.67 -0.07 -13.61
CA ASN A 206 -7.05 -1.12 -14.56
C ASN A 206 -6.29 -2.44 -14.34
N ALA A 207 -5.17 -2.46 -13.59
CA ALA A 207 -4.54 -3.71 -13.17
C ALA A 207 -5.50 -4.63 -12.40
N LEU A 208 -6.47 -4.07 -11.67
CA LEU A 208 -7.50 -4.83 -10.95
C LEU A 208 -8.61 -5.36 -11.87
N GLN A 209 -8.62 -5.00 -13.15
CA GLN A 209 -9.56 -5.55 -14.13
C GLN A 209 -9.05 -6.86 -14.77
N TRP A 210 -7.78 -7.20 -14.58
CA TRP A 210 -7.20 -8.46 -15.06
C TRP A 210 -7.17 -9.49 -13.94
N ARG A 211 -8.37 -9.84 -13.46
CA ARG A 211 -8.60 -10.91 -12.49
C ARG A 211 -8.74 -12.25 -13.20
N MET A 212 -8.06 -13.27 -12.70
CA MET A 212 -8.15 -14.65 -13.18
C MET A 212 -9.36 -15.37 -12.56
N GLU A 213 -9.84 -16.44 -13.21
CA GLU A 213 -10.95 -17.27 -12.74
C GLU A 213 -10.68 -17.90 -11.36
N ASP A 214 -9.41 -18.14 -11.04
CA ASP A 214 -9.00 -18.62 -9.70
C ASP A 214 -9.01 -17.53 -8.61
N GLY A 215 -9.42 -16.31 -8.97
CA GLY A 215 -9.61 -15.17 -8.09
C GLY A 215 -8.39 -14.26 -7.96
N ARG A 216 -7.19 -14.67 -8.40
CA ARG A 216 -5.95 -13.88 -8.29
C ARG A 216 -5.85 -12.82 -9.39
N TYR A 217 -5.03 -11.80 -9.18
CA TYR A 217 -4.72 -10.81 -10.22
C TYR A 217 -3.55 -11.24 -11.10
N LEU A 218 -3.64 -10.95 -12.40
CA LEU A 218 -2.57 -11.24 -13.36
C LEU A 218 -1.31 -10.40 -13.10
N VAL A 219 -1.46 -9.15 -12.65
CA VAL A 219 -0.35 -8.22 -12.44
C VAL A 219 0.35 -8.48 -11.11
N ASN A 220 1.67 -8.69 -11.12
CA ASN A 220 2.49 -8.75 -9.90
C ASN A 220 3.22 -7.44 -9.62
N TYR A 221 3.88 -6.88 -10.64
CA TYR A 221 4.57 -5.60 -10.57
C TYR A 221 3.97 -4.64 -11.59
N LEU A 222 3.80 -3.38 -11.19
CA LEU A 222 3.33 -2.30 -12.02
C LEU A 222 4.33 -1.16 -11.96
N VAL A 223 4.88 -0.77 -13.11
CA VAL A 223 5.71 0.43 -13.28
C VAL A 223 4.84 1.57 -13.76
N LEU A 224 4.86 2.68 -13.01
CA LEU A 224 4.28 3.95 -13.43
C LEU A 224 5.20 4.60 -14.46
N PHE A 225 4.94 4.40 -15.75
CA PHE A 225 5.83 4.82 -16.83
C PHE A 225 5.38 6.16 -17.45
N ALA A 226 6.12 7.27 -17.28
CA ALA A 226 7.29 7.42 -16.42
C ALA A 226 7.41 8.83 -15.80
N ALA A 227 8.04 8.90 -14.62
CA ALA A 227 8.73 10.11 -14.16
C ALA A 227 10.08 10.23 -14.87
N ASN A 228 10.73 11.38 -14.74
CA ASN A 228 11.90 11.70 -15.53
C ASN A 228 13.08 12.20 -14.68
N ILE A 229 14.30 11.95 -15.15
CA ILE A 229 15.49 12.66 -14.68
C ILE A 229 15.66 13.94 -15.52
N ASN A 230 15.86 15.07 -14.84
CA ASN A 230 16.13 16.36 -15.48
C ASN A 230 17.16 17.17 -14.68
N TYR A 231 17.74 18.18 -15.32
CA TYR A 231 18.72 19.08 -14.72
C TYR A 231 18.23 20.53 -14.61
N ASP A 232 18.19 21.05 -13.39
CA ASP A 232 17.94 22.46 -13.11
C ASP A 232 19.28 23.21 -13.17
N ARG A 233 19.50 23.93 -14.28
CA ARG A 233 20.73 24.72 -14.51
C ARG A 233 20.89 25.89 -13.54
N GLU A 234 19.79 26.46 -13.05
CA GLU A 234 19.84 27.62 -12.15
C GLU A 234 20.24 27.19 -10.74
N LYS A 235 19.70 26.06 -10.28
CA LYS A 235 20.04 25.48 -8.97
C LYS A 235 21.30 24.61 -8.99
N GLY A 236 21.72 24.17 -10.18
CA GLY A 236 22.82 23.23 -10.34
C GLY A 236 22.48 21.85 -9.79
N GLU A 237 21.25 21.38 -10.01
CA GLU A 237 20.69 20.21 -9.35
C GLU A 237 20.04 19.23 -10.34
N VAL A 238 20.34 17.94 -10.22
CA VAL A 238 19.59 16.87 -10.89
C VAL A 238 18.36 16.53 -10.06
N TYR A 239 17.17 16.54 -10.65
CA TYR A 239 15.91 16.33 -9.94
C TYR A 239 15.00 15.35 -10.67
N ILE A 240 14.01 14.81 -9.94
CA ILE A 240 12.97 13.97 -10.52
C ILE A 240 11.85 14.90 -11.00
N TYR A 241 11.69 14.98 -12.31
CA TYR A 241 10.55 15.66 -12.92
C TYR A 241 9.37 14.69 -13.01
N THR A 242 8.20 15.15 -12.57
CA THR A 242 6.94 14.44 -12.78
C THR A 242 6.09 15.25 -13.74
N ASN A 243 5.71 14.64 -14.86
CA ASN A 243 4.73 15.24 -15.76
C ASN A 243 3.36 15.39 -15.03
N PRO A 244 2.38 16.12 -15.60
CA PRO A 244 1.09 16.34 -14.94
C PRO A 244 0.37 15.05 -14.51
N GLN A 245 0.42 13.99 -15.32
CA GLN A 245 -0.27 12.73 -15.05
C GLN A 245 0.40 11.95 -13.91
N VAL A 246 1.72 11.85 -13.93
CA VAL A 246 2.47 11.24 -12.82
C VAL A 246 2.25 12.04 -11.53
N SER A 247 2.27 13.38 -11.61
CA SER A 247 2.02 14.25 -10.46
C SER A 247 0.63 14.03 -9.87
N TYR A 248 -0.40 13.93 -10.72
CA TYR A 248 -1.77 13.65 -10.30
C TYR A 248 -1.88 12.30 -9.58
N ILE A 249 -1.35 11.24 -10.19
CA ILE A 249 -1.39 9.88 -9.62
C ILE A 249 -0.71 9.84 -8.25
N LEU A 250 0.43 10.51 -8.10
CA LEU A 250 1.14 10.57 -6.83
C LEU A 250 0.39 11.40 -5.79
N ALA A 251 -0.22 12.53 -6.17
CA ALA A 251 -1.07 13.33 -5.29
C ALA A 251 -2.32 12.56 -4.81
N HIS A 252 -2.87 11.70 -5.67
CA HIS A 252 -4.01 10.82 -5.39
C HIS A 252 -3.58 9.38 -5.04
N ASN A 253 -2.38 9.20 -4.50
CA ASN A 253 -1.78 7.90 -4.19
C ASN A 253 -2.71 6.96 -3.39
N GLU A 254 -3.40 7.46 -2.37
CA GLU A 254 -4.29 6.65 -1.51
C GLU A 254 -5.51 6.12 -2.28
N GLU A 255 -5.96 6.83 -3.30
CA GLU A 255 -7.13 6.49 -4.13
C GLU A 255 -6.75 5.64 -5.34
N VAL A 256 -5.56 5.87 -5.91
CA VAL A 256 -5.15 5.29 -7.20
C VAL A 256 -4.15 4.14 -7.05
N LEU A 257 -3.18 4.26 -6.14
CA LEU A 257 -2.07 3.30 -6.02
C LEU A 257 -2.22 2.36 -4.83
N GLN A 258 -2.65 2.87 -3.67
CA GLN A 258 -2.78 2.04 -2.48
C GLN A 258 -3.82 0.91 -2.61
N PRO A 259 -4.91 1.03 -3.39
CA PRO A 259 -5.77 -0.13 -3.69
C PRO A 259 -4.97 -1.27 -4.32
N LEU A 260 -4.12 -0.98 -5.31
CA LEU A 260 -3.27 -1.99 -5.97
C LEU A 260 -2.37 -2.71 -4.95
N ARG A 261 -1.71 -1.92 -4.09
CA ARG A 261 -0.79 -2.44 -3.06
C ARG A 261 -1.50 -3.28 -2.00
N LYS A 262 -2.73 -2.91 -1.63
CA LYS A 262 -3.58 -3.72 -0.72
C LYS A 262 -3.88 -5.11 -1.31
N HIS A 263 -3.94 -5.24 -2.64
CA HIS A 263 -4.07 -6.52 -3.34
C HIS A 263 -2.73 -7.22 -3.61
N GLY A 264 -1.62 -6.71 -3.05
CA GLY A 264 -0.30 -7.31 -3.15
C GLY A 264 0.47 -6.97 -4.44
N ILE A 265 -0.07 -6.12 -5.32
CA ILE A 265 0.63 -5.63 -6.50
C ILE A 265 1.75 -4.68 -6.04
N LYS A 266 2.98 -4.91 -6.51
CA LYS A 266 4.12 -4.04 -6.25
C LYS A 266 4.09 -2.86 -7.20
N VAL A 267 4.03 -1.64 -6.67
CA VAL A 267 3.98 -0.42 -7.48
C VAL A 267 5.35 0.25 -7.49
N LEU A 268 5.95 0.38 -8.67
CA LEU A 268 7.28 0.92 -8.90
C LEU A 268 7.19 2.27 -9.64
N LEU A 269 8.04 3.22 -9.25
CA LEU A 269 8.24 4.45 -10.03
C LEU A 269 9.09 4.12 -11.27
N GLY A 270 8.61 4.38 -12.48
CA GLY A 270 9.44 4.34 -13.68
C GLY A 270 10.24 5.63 -13.82
N LEU A 271 11.54 5.53 -14.10
CA LEU A 271 12.42 6.65 -14.40
C LEU A 271 12.97 6.53 -15.81
N LEU A 272 12.85 7.62 -16.56
CA LEU A 272 13.26 7.74 -17.96
C LEU A 272 14.06 9.03 -18.18
N GLY A 273 14.99 9.06 -19.13
CA GLY A 273 15.59 10.33 -19.59
C GLY A 273 14.55 11.27 -20.21
N ASN A 274 14.89 12.55 -20.34
CA ASN A 274 13.94 13.56 -20.80
C ASN A 274 14.60 14.77 -21.48
N HIS A 275 15.41 14.49 -22.49
CA HIS A 275 15.93 15.43 -23.47
C HIS A 275 16.73 16.60 -22.86
N ASP A 276 17.54 16.30 -21.85
CA ASP A 276 18.58 17.20 -21.36
C ASP A 276 19.87 16.44 -21.01
N GLU A 277 20.84 17.17 -20.48
CA GLU A 277 22.19 16.70 -20.16
C GLU A 277 22.28 15.71 -18.98
N SER A 278 21.21 15.55 -18.21
CA SER A 278 21.11 14.51 -17.19
C SER A 278 20.58 13.22 -17.78
N GLY A 279 21.09 12.10 -17.27
CA GLY A 279 20.66 10.78 -17.72
C GLY A 279 21.02 9.71 -16.71
N LEU A 280 20.24 8.64 -16.68
CA LEU A 280 20.31 7.62 -15.64
C LEU A 280 21.65 6.85 -15.69
N ALA A 281 22.23 6.70 -16.87
CA ALA A 281 23.54 6.05 -17.07
C ALA A 281 24.68 7.04 -17.32
N GLN A 282 24.58 8.30 -16.89
CA GLN A 282 25.64 9.31 -17.05
C GLN A 282 25.80 10.24 -15.84
N LEU A 283 25.37 9.81 -14.66
CA LEU A 283 25.69 10.49 -13.41
C LEU A 283 27.09 10.11 -12.92
N SER A 284 27.80 11.09 -12.38
CA SER A 284 29.00 10.84 -11.57
C SER A 284 28.62 10.10 -10.27
N GLU A 285 29.61 9.64 -9.50
CA GLU A 285 29.34 9.03 -8.19
C GLU A 285 28.61 9.97 -7.22
N ILE A 286 28.94 11.26 -7.21
CA ILE A 286 28.26 12.23 -6.35
C ILE A 286 26.84 12.52 -6.85
N GLY A 287 26.64 12.60 -8.17
CA GLY A 287 25.33 12.79 -8.78
C GLY A 287 24.42 11.59 -8.54
N ALA A 288 24.96 10.37 -8.69
CA ALA A 288 24.25 9.13 -8.45
C ALA A 288 23.82 8.99 -6.99
N ARG A 289 24.70 9.31 -6.02
CA ARG A 289 24.34 9.29 -4.59
C ARG A 289 23.26 10.30 -4.23
N ASP A 290 23.35 11.50 -4.79
CA ASP A 290 22.37 12.55 -4.55
C ASP A 290 21.00 12.17 -5.15
N PHE A 291 21.00 11.77 -6.42
CA PHE A 291 19.77 11.37 -7.11
C PHE A 291 19.13 10.13 -6.49
N ALA A 292 19.92 9.12 -6.09
CA ALA A 292 19.45 7.95 -5.35
C ALA A 292 18.66 8.31 -4.08
N ARG A 293 19.09 9.33 -3.33
CA ARG A 293 18.35 9.80 -2.14
C ARG A 293 17.00 10.42 -2.51
N LYS A 294 16.92 11.12 -3.64
CA LYS A 294 15.67 11.70 -4.15
C LYS A 294 14.69 10.61 -4.59
N ILE A 295 15.20 9.56 -5.24
CA ILE A 295 14.40 8.37 -5.59
C ILE A 295 13.84 7.72 -4.33
N ALA A 296 14.71 7.43 -3.34
CA ALA A 296 14.28 6.85 -2.08
C ALA A 296 13.24 7.74 -1.37
N ALA A 297 13.45 9.06 -1.31
CA ALA A 297 12.51 10.00 -0.73
C ALA A 297 11.13 9.93 -1.41
N MET A 298 11.06 9.88 -2.75
CA MET A 298 9.80 9.69 -3.46
C MET A 298 9.13 8.35 -3.12
N CYS A 299 9.90 7.25 -3.16
CA CYS A 299 9.35 5.93 -2.87
C CYS A 299 8.83 5.81 -1.43
N TYR A 300 9.44 6.46 -0.44
CA TYR A 300 8.93 6.47 0.93
C TYR A 300 7.75 7.44 1.11
N ALA A 301 7.82 8.65 0.54
CA ALA A 301 6.74 9.64 0.67
C ALA A 301 5.40 9.13 0.10
N TYR A 302 5.45 8.47 -1.05
CA TYR A 302 4.26 7.94 -1.73
C TYR A 302 4.01 6.45 -1.45
N LYS A 303 4.74 5.85 -0.48
CA LYS A 303 4.60 4.44 -0.11
C LYS A 303 4.67 3.49 -1.34
N LEU A 304 5.62 3.74 -2.23
CA LEU A 304 5.90 2.88 -3.39
C LEU A 304 6.82 1.72 -2.99
N ASP A 305 6.78 0.63 -3.75
CA ASP A 305 7.53 -0.60 -3.49
C ASP A 305 8.93 -0.58 -4.12
N GLY A 306 9.24 0.38 -4.99
CA GLY A 306 10.56 0.51 -5.59
C GLY A 306 10.60 1.40 -6.83
N VAL A 307 11.62 1.15 -7.66
CA VAL A 307 11.93 1.93 -8.87
C VAL A 307 12.32 1.01 -10.04
N ASN A 308 12.03 1.47 -11.26
CA ASN A 308 12.53 0.90 -12.49
C ASN A 308 13.32 1.96 -13.28
N PHE A 309 14.48 1.56 -13.81
CA PHE A 309 15.36 2.43 -14.60
C PHE A 309 15.33 2.07 -16.07
N ASP A 310 15.11 3.08 -16.92
CA ASP A 310 15.09 2.97 -18.37
C ASP A 310 15.95 4.08 -19.00
N ASP A 311 17.08 3.68 -19.59
CA ASP A 311 18.08 4.60 -20.14
C ASP A 311 17.83 4.90 -21.62
N GLU A 312 16.81 5.71 -21.85
CA GLU A 312 16.48 6.29 -23.14
C GLU A 312 16.31 7.82 -23.03
N TYR A 313 16.36 8.51 -24.16
CA TYR A 313 15.98 9.92 -24.31
C TYR A 313 16.82 10.96 -23.53
N SER A 314 18.01 10.62 -23.03
CA SER A 314 18.95 11.62 -22.48
C SER A 314 19.84 12.20 -23.57
N ASP A 315 20.17 13.49 -23.49
CA ASP A 315 21.17 14.11 -24.35
C ASP A 315 22.59 13.89 -23.80
N PRO A 316 23.65 14.06 -24.61
CA PRO A 316 25.02 13.94 -24.12
C PRO A 316 25.32 14.87 -22.92
N PRO A 317 26.03 14.38 -21.89
CA PRO A 317 26.29 15.14 -20.68
C PRO A 317 27.39 16.20 -20.88
N TYR A 318 27.29 17.33 -20.18
CA TYR A 318 28.36 18.32 -20.11
C TYR A 318 29.36 17.95 -19.01
N LEU A 319 30.47 17.30 -19.40
CA LEU A 319 31.47 16.75 -18.46
C LEU A 319 32.21 17.79 -17.60
N SER A 320 32.02 19.09 -17.85
CA SER A 320 32.49 20.14 -16.93
C SER A 320 31.64 20.25 -15.66
N ASN A 321 30.41 19.71 -15.68
CA ASN A 321 29.54 19.64 -14.52
C ASN A 321 29.96 18.45 -13.64
N PRO A 322 30.29 18.67 -12.35
CA PRO A 322 30.76 17.61 -11.47
C PRO A 322 29.68 16.55 -11.17
N LEU A 323 28.40 16.82 -11.44
CA LEU A 323 27.32 15.85 -11.27
C LEU A 323 27.29 14.79 -12.37
N PHE A 324 27.92 15.02 -13.52
CA PHE A 324 27.86 14.11 -14.67
C PHE A 324 29.17 13.37 -14.93
N ALA A 325 29.03 12.20 -15.54
CA ALA A 325 30.10 11.37 -16.05
C ALA A 325 29.82 11.01 -17.50
N ARG A 326 30.74 10.28 -18.15
CA ARG A 326 30.47 9.73 -19.48
C ARG A 326 29.35 8.70 -19.40
N HIS A 327 28.46 8.73 -20.38
CA HIS A 327 27.42 7.70 -20.56
C HIS A 327 28.06 6.31 -20.61
N SER A 328 27.67 5.43 -19.69
CA SER A 328 28.30 4.13 -19.50
C SER A 328 27.48 3.20 -18.61
N THR A 329 27.66 1.90 -18.80
CA THR A 329 27.05 0.87 -17.93
C THR A 329 27.52 1.01 -16.49
N GLU A 330 28.76 1.44 -16.28
CA GLU A 330 29.32 1.68 -14.95
C GLU A 330 28.58 2.81 -14.22
N ALA A 331 28.25 3.90 -14.91
CA ALA A 331 27.49 5.01 -14.32
C ALA A 331 26.03 4.61 -14.01
N GLY A 332 25.37 3.86 -14.91
CA GLY A 332 24.03 3.32 -14.64
C GLY A 332 24.01 2.35 -13.46
N SER A 333 25.01 1.47 -13.37
CA SER A 333 25.18 0.53 -12.26
C SER A 333 25.47 1.24 -10.94
N ARG A 334 26.27 2.30 -10.97
CA ARG A 334 26.51 3.15 -9.79
C ARG A 334 25.20 3.75 -9.27
N LEU A 335 24.33 4.25 -10.15
CA LEU A 335 23.03 4.79 -9.74
C LEU A 335 22.15 3.71 -9.11
N MET A 336 22.01 2.55 -9.75
CA MET A 336 21.23 1.42 -9.18
C MET A 336 21.77 0.97 -7.82
N PHE A 337 23.10 0.86 -7.69
CA PHE A 337 23.77 0.49 -6.45
C PHE A 337 23.53 1.48 -5.31
N GLU A 338 23.73 2.78 -5.54
CA GLU A 338 23.48 3.80 -4.51
C GLU A 338 21.99 3.92 -4.18
N THR A 339 21.11 3.64 -5.14
CA THR A 339 19.67 3.57 -4.93
C THR A 339 19.29 2.43 -4.00
N LYS A 340 19.84 1.22 -4.21
CA LYS A 340 19.62 0.11 -3.27
C LYS A 340 20.09 0.46 -1.87
N LYS A 341 21.26 1.10 -1.73
CA LYS A 341 21.77 1.54 -0.42
C LYS A 341 20.85 2.56 0.26
N ALA A 342 20.24 3.45 -0.51
CA ALA A 342 19.33 4.48 0.01
C ALA A 342 17.96 3.91 0.42
N MET A 343 17.53 2.80 -0.18
CA MET A 343 16.26 2.13 0.13
C MET A 343 16.36 0.59 0.08
N PRO A 344 17.04 -0.04 1.05
CA PRO A 344 17.38 -1.47 0.99
C PRO A 344 16.17 -2.41 1.08
N ASP A 345 15.04 -1.95 1.61
CA ASP A 345 13.78 -2.68 1.71
C ASP A 345 12.91 -2.59 0.43
N LYS A 346 13.35 -1.84 -0.58
CA LYS A 346 12.60 -1.58 -1.82
C LYS A 346 13.24 -2.25 -3.04
N TYR A 347 12.42 -2.46 -4.07
CA TYR A 347 12.88 -3.01 -5.34
C TYR A 347 13.67 -1.97 -6.17
N VAL A 348 14.79 -2.40 -6.72
CA VAL A 348 15.61 -1.74 -7.73
C VAL A 348 15.61 -2.66 -8.94
N THR A 349 14.99 -2.18 -10.02
CA THR A 349 14.74 -2.98 -11.23
C THR A 349 15.22 -2.22 -12.46
N THR A 350 15.50 -2.93 -13.54
CA THR A 350 15.98 -2.31 -14.79
C THR A 350 15.26 -2.83 -16.02
N PHE A 351 14.99 -1.94 -16.97
CA PHE A 351 14.85 -2.30 -18.37
C PHE A 351 16.25 -2.39 -18.99
N GLN A 352 16.66 -3.59 -19.42
CA GLN A 352 17.98 -3.86 -19.98
C GLN A 352 18.10 -3.33 -21.41
N TYR A 353 18.11 -2.01 -21.52
CA TYR A 353 18.28 -1.24 -22.74
C TYR A 353 19.23 -0.05 -22.47
N GLY A 354 19.74 0.56 -23.55
CA GLY A 354 20.78 1.59 -23.46
C GLY A 354 22.00 1.10 -22.66
N SER A 355 22.46 1.92 -21.72
CA SER A 355 23.51 1.58 -20.77
C SER A 355 22.97 1.10 -19.42
N MET A 356 21.69 0.71 -19.33
CA MET A 356 21.08 0.20 -18.08
C MET A 356 21.07 -1.34 -17.96
N GLY A 357 21.92 -2.02 -18.74
CA GLY A 357 22.09 -3.47 -18.67
C GLY A 357 22.63 -4.00 -17.33
N GLY A 358 23.31 -3.15 -16.56
CA GLY A 358 23.98 -3.49 -15.28
C GLY A 358 25.37 -4.12 -15.48
N SER A 359 26.33 -3.73 -14.64
CA SER A 359 27.65 -4.36 -14.48
C SER A 359 27.56 -5.50 -13.46
N ASP A 360 28.47 -6.47 -13.54
CA ASP A 360 28.51 -7.59 -12.58
C ASP A 360 28.85 -7.13 -11.16
N TYR A 361 29.67 -6.09 -11.01
CA TYR A 361 30.12 -5.61 -9.70
C TYR A 361 30.12 -4.08 -9.63
N VAL A 362 29.80 -3.56 -8.45
CA VAL A 362 30.06 -2.17 -8.05
C VAL A 362 30.76 -2.21 -6.69
N ASP A 363 31.92 -1.58 -6.55
CA ASP A 363 32.75 -1.61 -5.33
C ASP A 363 33.07 -3.04 -4.83
N GLY A 364 33.19 -4.00 -5.75
CA GLY A 364 33.42 -5.42 -5.43
C GLY A 364 32.18 -6.16 -4.91
N ILE A 365 31.00 -5.51 -4.88
CA ILE A 365 29.73 -6.11 -4.48
C ILE A 365 28.98 -6.61 -5.71
N PRO A 366 28.58 -7.90 -5.75
CA PRO A 366 27.91 -8.49 -6.89
C PRO A 366 26.52 -7.89 -7.13
N ALA A 367 26.12 -7.83 -8.40
CA ALA A 367 24.85 -7.27 -8.86
C ALA A 367 23.61 -7.80 -8.15
N GLY A 368 23.56 -9.10 -7.86
CA GLY A 368 22.43 -9.71 -7.14
C GLY A 368 22.18 -9.16 -5.72
N SER A 369 23.11 -8.37 -5.17
CA SER A 369 22.89 -7.66 -3.89
C SER A 369 22.18 -6.30 -4.04
N TRP A 370 22.09 -5.77 -5.27
CA TRP A 370 21.54 -4.44 -5.53
C TRP A 370 20.59 -4.32 -6.71
N LEU A 371 20.52 -5.31 -7.59
CA LEU A 371 19.58 -5.40 -8.69
C LEU A 371 18.66 -6.61 -8.48
N ASP A 372 17.37 -6.36 -8.25
CA ASP A 372 16.43 -7.44 -7.92
C ASP A 372 15.84 -8.09 -9.17
N ILE A 373 15.48 -7.27 -10.17
CA ILE A 373 14.75 -7.69 -11.38
C ILE A 373 15.31 -7.00 -12.62
N ALA A 374 15.60 -7.78 -13.65
CA ALA A 374 16.05 -7.30 -14.95
C ALA A 374 15.10 -7.76 -16.06
N VAL A 375 14.43 -6.82 -16.74
CA VAL A 375 13.52 -7.12 -17.86
C VAL A 375 14.14 -6.67 -19.18
N ALA A 376 14.02 -7.48 -20.22
CA ALA A 376 14.64 -7.21 -21.52
C ALA A 376 13.74 -6.38 -22.45
N ASN A 377 14.32 -5.97 -23.58
CA ASN A 377 13.57 -5.40 -24.70
C ASN A 377 12.61 -6.42 -25.32
N TYR A 378 11.66 -5.91 -26.11
CA TYR A 378 10.55 -6.67 -26.69
C TYR A 378 11.03 -7.83 -27.58
N GLY A 379 10.41 -9.01 -27.43
CA GLY A 379 10.79 -10.23 -28.15
C GLY A 379 12.07 -10.90 -27.64
N GLY A 380 12.52 -10.55 -26.44
CA GLY A 380 13.78 -11.00 -25.86
C GLY A 380 13.71 -11.32 -24.37
N SER A 381 14.77 -11.98 -23.90
CA SER A 381 14.92 -12.40 -22.49
C SER A 381 15.99 -11.58 -21.77
N GLY A 382 15.77 -11.33 -20.48
CA GLY A 382 16.72 -10.68 -19.59
C GLY A 382 17.96 -11.54 -19.36
N SER A 383 19.09 -10.89 -19.11
CA SER A 383 20.36 -11.55 -18.80
C SER A 383 20.74 -11.28 -17.34
N PRO A 384 21.03 -12.33 -16.54
CA PRO A 384 21.47 -12.13 -15.17
C PRO A 384 22.87 -11.51 -15.13
N ARG A 385 23.14 -10.81 -14.04
CA ARG A 385 24.48 -10.35 -13.64
C ARG A 385 24.99 -11.20 -12.49
N GLU A 386 26.24 -11.02 -12.11
CA GLU A 386 26.82 -11.75 -10.97
C GLU A 386 25.90 -11.76 -9.74
N GLY A 387 25.69 -12.94 -9.17
CA GLY A 387 24.81 -13.14 -8.01
C GLY A 387 23.31 -13.17 -8.32
N MET A 388 22.89 -12.87 -9.55
CA MET A 388 21.53 -13.09 -10.04
C MET A 388 21.42 -14.45 -10.75
N THR A 389 20.19 -14.92 -10.92
CA THR A 389 19.85 -16.08 -11.75
C THR A 389 18.80 -15.72 -12.79
N LEU A 390 18.44 -16.65 -13.69
CA LEU A 390 17.32 -16.44 -14.62
C LEU A 390 16.00 -16.15 -13.88
N ALA A 391 15.85 -16.61 -12.63
CA ALA A 391 14.70 -16.27 -11.79
C ALA A 391 14.58 -14.78 -11.47
N ASN A 392 15.65 -13.99 -11.63
CA ASN A 392 15.64 -12.53 -11.52
C ASN A 392 15.33 -11.82 -12.84
N CYS A 393 15.12 -12.56 -13.93
CA CYS A 393 15.04 -12.02 -15.29
C CYS A 393 13.71 -12.32 -15.97
N SER A 394 13.30 -11.47 -16.92
CA SER A 394 12.19 -11.79 -17.81
C SER A 394 12.58 -12.85 -18.85
N GLY A 395 11.71 -13.82 -19.09
CA GLY A 395 11.89 -14.78 -20.19
C GLY A 395 11.44 -14.24 -21.54
N GLU A 396 10.48 -13.32 -21.53
CA GLU A 396 9.91 -12.66 -22.71
C GLU A 396 9.33 -11.29 -22.31
N SER A 397 9.23 -10.39 -23.29
CA SER A 397 8.70 -9.04 -23.12
C SER A 397 7.83 -8.64 -24.31
N THR A 398 6.59 -8.21 -24.05
CA THR A 398 5.64 -7.86 -25.12
C THR A 398 5.18 -6.40 -25.05
N GLU A 399 5.37 -5.67 -26.15
CA GLU A 399 4.88 -4.30 -26.38
C GLU A 399 3.47 -4.33 -26.98
N MET A 400 2.45 -4.03 -26.19
CA MET A 400 1.06 -4.14 -26.65
C MET A 400 0.58 -2.91 -27.43
N ALA A 401 1.06 -1.70 -27.11
CA ALA A 401 0.62 -0.48 -27.80
C ALA A 401 1.07 -0.46 -29.27
N ARG A 402 2.13 -1.22 -29.61
CA ARG A 402 2.63 -1.39 -30.98
C ARG A 402 2.22 -2.71 -31.63
N GLY A 403 1.15 -3.33 -31.13
CA GLY A 403 0.52 -4.50 -31.75
C GLY A 403 1.14 -5.85 -31.39
N GLY A 404 1.98 -5.91 -30.35
CA GLY A 404 2.45 -7.17 -29.78
C GLY A 404 1.29 -8.01 -29.24
N GLY A 405 1.32 -9.31 -29.53
CA GLY A 405 0.31 -10.27 -29.11
C GLY A 405 0.95 -11.44 -28.39
N ILE A 406 0.20 -12.04 -27.46
CA ILE A 406 0.69 -13.13 -26.61
C ILE A 406 -0.11 -14.40 -26.93
N SER A 407 0.61 -15.48 -27.24
CA SER A 407 0.02 -16.81 -27.42
C SER A 407 0.12 -17.65 -26.15
N VAL A 408 -0.83 -18.57 -25.95
CA VAL A 408 -0.80 -19.50 -24.81
C VAL A 408 0.47 -20.35 -24.81
N SER A 409 0.92 -20.79 -25.98
CA SER A 409 2.14 -21.62 -26.12
C SER A 409 3.42 -20.87 -25.75
N GLU A 410 3.51 -19.59 -26.10
CA GLU A 410 4.64 -18.74 -25.72
C GLU A 410 4.67 -18.53 -24.21
N ALA A 411 3.55 -18.09 -23.62
CA ALA A 411 3.43 -17.93 -22.17
C ALA A 411 3.75 -19.25 -21.43
N LYS A 412 3.26 -20.38 -21.94
CA LYS A 412 3.57 -21.71 -21.38
C LYS A 412 5.06 -22.06 -21.47
N SER A 413 5.75 -21.69 -22.55
CA SER A 413 7.20 -21.91 -22.65
C SER A 413 7.97 -21.14 -21.58
N ILE A 414 7.50 -19.96 -21.17
CA ILE A 414 8.09 -19.19 -20.07
C ILE A 414 7.75 -19.84 -18.71
N ALA A 415 6.52 -20.34 -18.55
CA ALA A 415 6.12 -21.09 -17.35
C ALA A 415 7.04 -22.30 -17.09
N ASP A 416 7.41 -23.01 -18.15
CA ASP A 416 8.26 -24.22 -18.12
C ASP A 416 9.78 -23.90 -18.12
N SER A 417 10.16 -22.62 -18.14
CA SER A 417 11.57 -22.16 -18.16
C SER A 417 12.14 -21.85 -16.77
N GLU A 418 13.44 -21.53 -16.70
CA GLU A 418 14.11 -21.06 -15.48
C GLU A 418 13.88 -19.57 -15.19
N TYR A 419 13.29 -18.82 -16.12
CA TYR A 419 13.03 -17.39 -15.93
C TYR A 419 12.01 -17.12 -14.84
N GLY A 420 12.08 -15.94 -14.21
CA GLY A 420 11.16 -15.55 -13.14
C GLY A 420 9.96 -14.74 -13.62
N TYR A 421 10.12 -14.00 -14.71
CA TYR A 421 9.17 -12.96 -15.11
C TYR A 421 8.70 -13.07 -16.56
N TYR A 422 7.49 -12.58 -16.83
CA TYR A 422 7.04 -12.19 -18.16
C TYR A 422 6.71 -10.69 -18.14
N MET A 423 7.27 -9.91 -19.06
CA MET A 423 7.06 -8.47 -19.11
C MET A 423 5.99 -8.07 -20.13
N VAL A 424 5.14 -7.11 -19.77
CA VAL A 424 4.13 -6.53 -20.66
C VAL A 424 4.24 -5.01 -20.60
N PHE A 425 4.35 -4.36 -21.76
CA PHE A 425 4.38 -2.91 -21.87
C PHE A 425 3.09 -2.36 -22.51
N ALA A 426 2.60 -1.27 -21.94
CA ALA A 426 1.48 -0.44 -22.41
C ALA A 426 0.20 -1.19 -22.81
N PRO A 427 -0.31 -2.12 -21.99
CA PRO A 427 -1.65 -2.65 -22.21
C PRO A 427 -2.67 -1.52 -22.13
N TRP A 428 -3.52 -1.42 -23.16
CA TRP A 428 -4.64 -0.47 -23.21
C TRP A 428 -4.24 1.02 -23.34
N ALA A 429 -2.96 1.31 -23.57
CA ALA A 429 -2.48 2.64 -23.93
C ALA A 429 -2.81 3.00 -25.39
N ALA A 430 -2.31 4.15 -25.85
CA ALA A 430 -2.50 4.65 -27.22
C ALA A 430 -3.98 4.73 -27.62
N ASN A 431 -4.82 5.21 -26.70
CA ASN A 431 -6.28 5.29 -26.84
C ASN A 431 -6.99 3.95 -27.09
N ASN A 432 -6.38 2.83 -26.69
CA ASN A 432 -6.93 1.49 -26.92
C ASN A 432 -7.54 0.86 -25.65
N GLN A 433 -8.08 1.71 -24.77
CA GLN A 433 -8.64 1.28 -23.51
C GLN A 433 -9.85 0.37 -23.70
N GLY A 434 -9.87 -0.75 -22.98
CA GLY A 434 -10.92 -1.77 -23.13
C GLY A 434 -10.81 -2.60 -24.41
N SER A 435 -9.66 -2.55 -25.10
CA SER A 435 -9.39 -3.40 -26.26
C SER A 435 -9.59 -4.87 -25.95
N LYS A 436 -10.52 -5.50 -26.69
CA LYS A 436 -10.82 -6.93 -26.60
C LYS A 436 -9.63 -7.78 -27.04
N SER A 437 -8.86 -7.32 -28.03
CA SER A 437 -7.67 -8.02 -28.50
C SER A 437 -6.60 -8.05 -27.41
N HIS A 438 -6.36 -6.91 -26.75
CA HIS A 438 -5.40 -6.88 -25.64
C HIS A 438 -5.87 -7.76 -24.49
N PHE A 439 -7.15 -7.68 -24.12
CA PHE A 439 -7.72 -8.55 -23.09
C PHE A 439 -7.55 -10.05 -23.44
N TYR A 440 -7.76 -10.42 -24.69
CA TYR A 440 -7.56 -11.78 -25.16
C TYR A 440 -6.10 -12.24 -25.03
N TYR A 441 -5.13 -11.40 -25.39
CA TYR A 441 -3.70 -11.71 -25.22
C TYR A 441 -3.29 -11.81 -23.75
N LEU A 442 -3.80 -10.94 -22.89
CA LEU A 442 -3.58 -11.04 -21.45
C LEU A 442 -4.24 -12.30 -20.85
N SER A 443 -5.40 -12.72 -21.39
CA SER A 443 -6.04 -13.98 -21.02
C SER A 443 -5.22 -15.20 -21.48
N ASN A 444 -4.60 -15.13 -22.66
CA ASN A 444 -3.65 -16.16 -23.11
C ASN A 444 -2.39 -16.22 -22.23
N LEU A 445 -1.88 -15.06 -21.79
CA LEU A 445 -0.77 -14.99 -20.85
C LEU A 445 -1.12 -15.70 -19.53
N ALA A 446 -2.28 -15.37 -18.95
CA ALA A 446 -2.78 -15.99 -17.73
C ALA A 446 -2.97 -17.51 -17.89
N GLU A 447 -3.56 -17.95 -19.00
CA GLU A 447 -3.76 -19.37 -19.30
C GLU A 447 -2.43 -20.12 -19.47
N GLY A 448 -1.47 -19.54 -20.20
CA GLY A 448 -0.18 -20.17 -20.45
C GLY A 448 0.68 -20.26 -19.18
N LEU A 449 0.70 -19.20 -18.36
CA LEU A 449 1.49 -19.18 -17.12
C LEU A 449 0.86 -20.00 -15.99
N TYR A 450 -0.47 -19.99 -15.87
CA TYR A 450 -1.15 -20.44 -14.65
C TYR A 450 -2.28 -21.44 -14.89
N GLY A 451 -2.65 -21.70 -16.15
CA GLY A 451 -3.80 -22.54 -16.49
C GLY A 451 -5.14 -21.92 -16.09
N SER A 452 -5.21 -20.60 -15.89
CA SER A 452 -6.42 -19.88 -15.52
C SER A 452 -6.62 -18.68 -16.45
N ARG A 453 -7.83 -18.51 -16.97
CA ARG A 453 -8.15 -17.37 -17.86
C ARG A 453 -8.54 -16.14 -17.08
N LEU A 454 -8.53 -15.00 -17.75
CA LEU A 454 -9.11 -13.77 -17.20
C LEU A 454 -10.63 -13.80 -17.23
N VAL A 455 -11.24 -13.33 -16.15
CA VAL A 455 -12.65 -12.97 -16.08
C VAL A 455 -12.86 -11.68 -16.85
N THR A 456 -13.91 -11.63 -17.69
CA THR A 456 -14.21 -10.41 -18.46
C THR A 456 -14.59 -9.28 -17.51
N PRO A 457 -13.94 -8.11 -17.58
CA PRO A 457 -14.24 -7.00 -16.68
C PRO A 457 -15.58 -6.36 -17.03
N GLU A 458 -16.35 -6.01 -16.00
CA GLU A 458 -17.63 -5.31 -16.12
C GLU A 458 -17.46 -3.78 -16.18
N VAL A 459 -16.33 -3.29 -15.67
CA VAL A 459 -16.00 -1.86 -15.58
C VAL A 459 -14.56 -1.62 -16.04
N TYR A 460 -14.26 -0.38 -16.44
CA TYR A 460 -12.90 0.07 -16.73
C TYR A 460 -12.69 1.41 -16.05
N TYR A 461 -11.51 1.62 -15.47
CA TYR A 461 -11.15 2.91 -14.87
C TYR A 461 -10.67 3.85 -15.95
N PRO A 462 -11.36 4.96 -16.22
CA PRO A 462 -11.12 5.75 -17.42
C PRO A 462 -9.71 6.34 -17.42
N ALA A 463 -9.17 6.61 -18.61
CA ALA A 463 -7.83 7.15 -18.83
C ALA A 463 -7.51 8.32 -17.90
N THR A 464 -6.26 8.48 -17.53
CA THR A 464 -5.79 9.51 -16.59
C THR A 464 -6.05 10.94 -17.06
N GLN A 465 -5.97 11.21 -18.38
CA GLN A 465 -6.44 12.48 -18.97
C GLN A 465 -7.93 12.78 -18.67
N SER A 466 -8.75 11.76 -18.46
CA SER A 466 -10.15 11.95 -18.07
C SER A 466 -10.32 12.21 -16.56
N LEU A 467 -9.35 11.86 -15.71
CA LEU A 467 -9.39 12.13 -14.26
C LEU A 467 -9.34 13.64 -13.97
N GLU A 468 -8.74 14.45 -14.86
CA GLU A 468 -8.80 15.92 -14.79
C GLU A 468 -10.20 16.49 -15.05
N THR A 469 -11.09 15.75 -15.73
CA THR A 469 -12.42 16.23 -16.15
C THR A 469 -13.59 15.51 -15.50
N ARG A 470 -13.40 14.27 -15.01
CA ARG A 470 -14.36 13.46 -14.24
C ARG A 470 -13.61 12.50 -13.31
N PRO A 471 -13.61 12.72 -11.98
CA PRO A 471 -12.75 11.95 -11.09
C PRO A 471 -13.13 10.46 -10.94
N PHE A 472 -14.39 10.06 -11.17
CA PHE A 472 -14.87 8.69 -11.05
C PHE A 472 -16.09 8.45 -11.95
#